data_AF-A0A7K8HQM8-F1
#
_entry.id   AF-A0A7K8HQM8-F1
#
_cell.length_a   1.000
_cell.length_b   1.000
_cell.length_c   1.000
_cell.angle_alpha   90.00
_cell.angle_beta   90.00
_cell.angle_gamma   90.00
#
_symmetry.space_group_name_H-M   'P 1'
#
loop_
_entity.id
_entity.type
_entity.pdbx_description
1 polymer ?
#
loop_
_entity_poly.entity_id
_entity_poly.type
_entity_poly.pdbx_seq_one_letter_code
_entity_poly.pdbx_strand_id
1 'polypeptide(L)'
;GIPEITADDPEVQAMVEEAMKSASVSEVTMSSQVHAEVLEGAIAELMKMNKDRFPGASEKGGWVVENYPLSIDHWSALSEKGLLPDTVVCLKDTQKDGACILRRAYLASRNENSSEILERPTDEALEKKEDDASGGMEETLTSEEDQSPDAAEENGEKIMQPEFAEADFPDTEEMKTIKKKINLFKNDWKTVESAIKKSSQVQVVVLEIAEQTPESLLNQTLLVMEKPFKYYGWELSDEDLEEEAQDLAAEGENEQEEEEEE
;
A
#
# COMPACT_ATOMS: atom_id res chain seq x y z
N GLY A 1 63.02 -11.12 21.90
CA GLY A 1 61.65 -11.25 22.39
C GLY A 1 60.74 -10.76 21.30
N ILE A 2 59.65 -11.46 21.02
CA ILE A 2 58.63 -10.99 20.09
C ILE A 2 57.82 -9.94 20.86
N PRO A 3 57.54 -8.74 20.31
CA PRO A 3 56.71 -7.75 20.99
C PRO A 3 55.30 -8.33 21.22
N GLU A 4 54.79 -8.11 22.43
CA GLU A 4 53.46 -8.53 22.85
C GLU A 4 52.43 -7.56 22.27
N ILE A 5 51.56 -8.06 21.39
CA ILE A 5 50.51 -7.27 20.74
C ILE A 5 49.31 -7.21 21.69
N THR A 6 48.89 -6.00 22.05
CA THR A 6 47.81 -5.72 22.99
C THR A 6 46.65 -5.02 22.28
N ALA A 7 45.47 -4.98 22.90
CA ALA A 7 44.27 -4.37 22.29
C ALA A 7 44.43 -2.86 22.00
N ASP A 8 45.39 -2.20 22.66
CA ASP A 8 45.71 -0.79 22.47
C ASP A 8 46.78 -0.54 21.40
N ASP A 9 47.26 -1.60 20.73
CA ASP A 9 48.20 -1.41 19.63
C ASP A 9 47.53 -0.65 18.47
N PRO A 10 48.19 0.39 17.92
CA PRO A 10 47.61 1.22 16.87
C PRO A 10 47.27 0.43 15.61
N GLU A 11 47.98 -0.67 15.36
CA GLU A 11 47.72 -1.56 14.24
C GLU A 11 46.43 -2.38 14.44
N VAL A 12 46.14 -2.81 15.67
CA VAL A 12 44.90 -3.52 16.03
C VAL A 12 43.70 -2.56 15.99
N GLN A 13 43.85 -1.35 16.51
CA GLN A 13 42.80 -0.33 16.46
C GLN A 13 42.48 0.09 15.02
N ALA A 14 43.50 0.29 14.18
CA ALA A 14 43.30 0.59 12.76
C ALA A 14 42.55 -0.54 12.03
N MET A 15 42.89 -1.80 12.31
CA MET A 15 42.17 -2.95 11.75
C MET A 15 40.70 -3.01 12.20
N VAL A 16 40.40 -2.70 13.46
CA VAL A 16 39.03 -2.68 13.99
C VAL A 16 38.23 -1.52 13.42
N GLU A 17 38.81 -0.32 13.33
CA GLU A 17 38.14 0.83 12.71
C GLU A 17 37.90 0.63 11.21
N GLU A 18 38.85 0.02 10.48
CA GLU A 18 38.66 -0.35 9.08
C GLU A 18 37.57 -1.42 8.92
N ALA A 19 37.53 -2.41 9.81
CA ALA A 19 36.46 -3.41 9.86
C ALA A 19 35.09 -2.77 10.20
N MET A 20 35.01 -1.85 11.15
CA MET A 20 33.77 -1.12 11.45
C MET A 20 33.34 -0.22 10.29
N LYS A 21 34.29 0.48 9.65
CA LYS A 21 34.01 1.35 8.51
C LYS A 21 33.52 0.55 7.30
N SER A 22 34.18 -0.57 6.99
CA SER A 22 33.74 -1.48 5.94
C SER A 22 32.40 -2.15 6.26
N ALA A 23 32.13 -2.51 7.52
CA ALA A 23 30.84 -3.02 7.96
C ALA A 23 29.73 -1.96 7.86
N SER A 24 30.01 -0.69 8.17
CA SER A 24 29.04 0.40 8.03
C SER A 24 28.75 0.81 6.58
N VAL A 25 29.64 0.45 5.64
CA VAL A 25 29.40 0.60 4.18
C VAL A 25 28.68 -0.63 3.61
N SER A 26 28.77 -1.76 4.29
CA SER A 26 28.04 -2.97 3.92
C SER A 26 26.59 -2.81 4.39
N GLU A 27 25.73 -2.35 3.48
CA GLU A 27 24.29 -2.45 3.66
C GLU A 27 23.96 -3.92 3.95
N VAL A 28 23.57 -4.23 5.20
CA VAL A 28 23.14 -5.57 5.59
C VAL A 28 21.78 -5.79 4.93
N THR A 29 21.79 -6.18 3.66
CA THR A 29 20.61 -6.68 2.98
C THR A 29 20.23 -7.99 3.64
N MET A 30 19.18 -7.94 4.46
CA MET A 30 18.58 -9.15 5.01
C MET A 30 18.17 -10.06 3.87
N SER A 31 18.36 -11.38 4.07
CA SER A 31 17.92 -12.36 3.08
C SER A 31 16.41 -12.24 2.84
N SER A 32 15.98 -12.46 1.60
CA SER A 32 14.56 -12.57 1.24
C SER A 32 13.78 -13.54 2.15
N GLN A 33 14.46 -14.58 2.64
CA GLN A 33 13.88 -15.54 3.58
C GLN A 33 13.55 -14.91 4.93
N VAL A 34 14.43 -14.04 5.44
CA VAL A 34 14.22 -13.33 6.71
C VAL A 34 13.01 -12.39 6.58
N HIS A 35 12.85 -11.72 5.44
CA HIS A 35 11.65 -10.89 5.20
C HIS A 35 10.36 -11.71 5.25
N ALA A 36 10.34 -12.89 4.63
CA ALA A 36 9.18 -13.77 4.67
C ALA A 36 8.91 -14.32 6.08
N GLU A 37 9.95 -14.66 6.85
CA GLU A 37 9.84 -15.10 8.24
C GLU A 37 9.29 -14.01 9.16
N VAL A 38 9.74 -12.76 9.00
CA VAL A 38 9.22 -11.62 9.76
C VAL A 38 7.74 -11.39 9.43
N LEU A 39 7.36 -11.49 8.17
CA LEU A 39 5.96 -11.36 7.76
C LEU A 39 5.09 -12.50 8.33
N GLU A 40 5.58 -13.74 8.29
CA GLU A 40 4.92 -14.90 8.88
C GLU A 40 4.62 -14.68 10.38
N GLY A 41 5.64 -14.23 11.13
CA GLY A 41 5.51 -13.91 12.55
C GLY A 41 4.50 -12.79 12.81
N ALA A 42 4.56 -11.70 12.02
CA ALA A 42 3.63 -10.58 12.15
C ALA A 42 2.18 -11.01 11.87
N ILE A 43 1.95 -11.83 10.85
CA ILE A 43 0.61 -12.37 10.55
C ILE A 43 0.11 -13.27 11.70
N ALA A 44 0.97 -14.14 12.25
CA ALA A 44 0.59 -15.01 13.36
C ALA A 44 0.22 -14.21 14.63
N GLU A 45 0.96 -13.14 14.93
CA GLU A 45 0.63 -12.23 16.03
C GLU A 45 -0.69 -11.48 15.78
N LEU A 46 -0.91 -11.00 14.57
CA LEU A 46 -2.16 -10.35 14.17
C LEU A 46 -3.36 -11.29 14.34
N MET A 47 -3.25 -12.55 13.92
CA MET A 47 -4.29 -13.55 14.07
C MET A 47 -4.63 -13.82 15.54
N LYS A 48 -3.62 -13.88 16.42
CA LYS A 48 -3.83 -14.09 17.86
C LYS A 48 -4.64 -12.96 18.51
N MET A 49 -4.40 -11.71 18.10
CA MET A 49 -5.07 -10.53 18.65
C MET A 49 -6.38 -10.18 17.91
N ASN A 50 -6.75 -10.92 16.87
CA ASN A 50 -7.84 -10.51 15.99
C ASN A 50 -9.20 -10.46 16.70
N LYS A 51 -9.48 -11.40 17.61
CA LYS A 51 -10.72 -11.40 18.41
C LYS A 51 -10.85 -10.17 19.32
N ASP A 52 -9.72 -9.70 19.85
CA ASP A 52 -9.70 -8.54 20.75
C ASP A 52 -9.87 -7.24 19.97
N ARG A 53 -9.27 -7.17 18.77
CA ARG A 53 -9.39 -6.00 17.87
C ARG A 53 -10.76 -5.89 17.22
N PHE A 54 -11.36 -7.02 16.85
CA PHE A 54 -12.64 -7.10 16.15
C PHE A 54 -13.54 -8.18 16.77
N PRO A 55 -14.25 -7.85 17.87
CA PRO A 55 -15.17 -8.78 18.51
C PRO A 55 -16.26 -9.26 17.55
N GLY A 56 -16.38 -10.59 17.39
CA GLY A 56 -17.34 -11.21 16.48
C GLY A 56 -16.82 -11.49 15.06
N ALA A 57 -15.59 -11.07 14.73
CA ALA A 57 -14.96 -11.41 13.45
C ALA A 57 -14.33 -12.82 13.46
N SER A 58 -14.03 -13.33 12.26
CA SER A 58 -13.30 -14.59 12.06
C SER A 58 -11.91 -14.53 12.71
N GLU A 59 -11.46 -15.66 13.26
CA GLU A 59 -10.13 -15.77 13.89
C GLU A 59 -8.98 -15.48 12.94
N LYS A 60 -9.15 -15.80 11.66
CA LYS A 60 -8.05 -15.72 10.68
C LYS A 60 -7.78 -14.29 10.19
N GLY A 61 -8.73 -13.37 10.32
CA GLY A 61 -8.60 -11.99 9.84
C GLY A 61 -8.17 -11.87 8.37
N GLY A 62 -7.73 -10.68 7.99
CA GLY A 62 -7.10 -10.41 6.70
C GLY A 62 -5.90 -9.48 6.90
N TRP A 63 -4.98 -9.48 5.95
CA TRP A 63 -3.78 -8.65 5.99
C TRP A 63 -3.54 -7.98 4.64
N VAL A 64 -2.95 -6.79 4.69
CA VAL A 64 -2.50 -6.04 3.51
C VAL A 64 -1.06 -5.64 3.77
N VAL A 65 -0.18 -5.95 2.82
CA VAL A 65 1.22 -5.53 2.86
C VAL A 65 1.44 -4.51 1.77
N GLU A 66 2.00 -3.37 2.15
CA GLU A 66 2.38 -2.32 1.22
C GLU A 66 3.82 -2.53 0.74
N ASN A 67 4.08 -2.22 -0.53
CA ASN A 67 5.42 -2.16 -1.13
C ASN A 67 6.26 -3.44 -0.99
N TYR A 68 5.60 -4.61 -0.96
CA TYR A 68 6.24 -5.93 -0.95
C TYR A 68 5.38 -6.91 -1.75
N PRO A 69 5.96 -7.79 -2.58
CA PRO A 69 7.39 -8.03 -2.80
C PRO A 69 8.09 -7.00 -3.70
N LEU A 70 9.36 -6.71 -3.41
CA LEU A 70 10.21 -5.83 -4.22
C LEU A 70 11.11 -6.55 -5.23
N SER A 71 11.28 -7.86 -5.09
CA SER A 71 12.19 -8.67 -5.92
C SER A 71 11.58 -10.04 -6.20
N ILE A 72 12.14 -10.75 -7.18
CA ILE A 72 11.70 -12.12 -7.48
C ILE A 72 12.04 -13.10 -6.34
N ASP A 73 13.12 -12.82 -5.60
CA ASP A 73 13.52 -13.64 -4.46
C ASP A 73 12.54 -13.46 -3.29
N HIS A 74 12.02 -12.24 -3.09
CA HIS A 74 10.92 -11.99 -2.15
C HIS A 74 9.67 -12.79 -2.54
N TRP A 75 9.29 -12.76 -3.82
CA TRP A 75 8.14 -13.53 -4.30
C TRP A 75 8.32 -15.05 -4.11
N SER A 76 9.53 -15.55 -4.37
CA SER A 76 9.85 -16.98 -4.19
C SER A 76 9.80 -17.39 -2.71
N ALA A 77 10.37 -16.57 -1.82
CA ALA A 77 10.32 -16.82 -0.37
C ALA A 77 8.88 -16.83 0.16
N LEU A 78 8.03 -15.90 -0.29
CA LEU A 78 6.59 -15.92 0.00
C LEU A 78 5.92 -17.21 -0.47
N SER A 79 6.24 -17.66 -1.69
CA SER A 79 5.67 -18.88 -2.27
C SER A 79 6.05 -20.12 -1.47
N GLU A 80 7.31 -20.23 -1.03
CA GLU A 80 7.79 -21.36 -0.23
C GLU A 80 7.14 -21.41 1.16
N LYS A 81 6.83 -20.25 1.73
CA LYS A 81 6.14 -20.12 3.02
C LYS A 81 4.62 -20.24 2.93
N GLY A 82 4.06 -20.33 1.72
CA GLY A 82 2.60 -20.33 1.53
C GLY A 82 1.93 -19.01 1.92
N LEU A 83 2.67 -17.90 1.81
CA LEU A 83 2.23 -16.54 2.16
C LEU A 83 1.87 -15.71 0.92
N LEU A 84 1.56 -16.35 -0.21
CA LEU A 84 1.13 -15.63 -1.40
C LEU A 84 -0.21 -14.93 -1.15
N PRO A 85 -0.36 -13.65 -1.54
CA PRO A 85 -1.62 -12.94 -1.39
C PRO A 85 -2.67 -13.44 -2.38
N ASP A 86 -3.94 -13.39 -2.00
CA ASP A 86 -5.05 -13.69 -2.91
C ASP A 86 -5.18 -12.63 -4.02
N THR A 87 -4.85 -11.36 -3.71
CA THR A 87 -4.96 -10.22 -4.63
C THR A 87 -3.74 -9.33 -4.55
N VAL A 88 -3.21 -8.92 -5.70
CA VAL A 88 -2.18 -7.89 -5.84
C VAL A 88 -2.78 -6.71 -6.60
N VAL A 89 -2.87 -5.57 -5.93
CA VAL A 89 -3.35 -4.30 -6.53
C VAL A 89 -2.14 -3.47 -6.93
N CYS A 90 -2.04 -3.18 -8.22
CA CYS A 90 -0.97 -2.38 -8.81
C CYS A 90 -1.53 -1.04 -9.29
N LEU A 91 -1.11 0.04 -8.64
CA LEU A 91 -1.38 1.39 -9.09
C LEU A 91 -0.40 1.76 -10.21
N LYS A 92 -0.93 2.11 -11.39
CA LYS A 92 -0.13 2.51 -12.55
C LYS A 92 -0.48 3.92 -12.98
N ASP A 93 0.53 4.59 -13.52
CA ASP A 93 0.40 5.89 -14.16
C ASP A 93 0.86 5.74 -15.61
N THR A 94 -0.09 5.43 -16.48
CA THR A 94 0.17 5.21 -17.91
C THR A 94 -0.22 6.40 -18.77
N GLN A 95 -1.01 7.33 -18.22
CA GLN A 95 -1.38 8.55 -18.93
C GLN A 95 -0.25 9.57 -18.88
N LYS A 96 -0.12 10.38 -19.93
CA LYS A 96 0.83 11.52 -20.00
C LYS A 96 2.26 11.11 -19.57
N ASP A 97 2.71 9.94 -20.02
CA ASP A 97 4.03 9.32 -19.71
C ASP A 97 4.38 9.21 -18.21
N GLY A 98 3.38 9.05 -17.33
CA GLY A 98 3.63 8.93 -15.90
C GLY A 98 3.82 10.28 -15.20
N ALA A 99 3.25 11.35 -15.76
CA ALA A 99 3.39 12.70 -15.24
C ALA A 99 2.83 12.87 -13.82
N CYS A 100 1.82 12.09 -13.42
CA CYS A 100 1.23 12.19 -12.08
C CYS A 100 2.23 11.76 -11.00
N ILE A 101 2.86 10.60 -11.14
CA ILE A 101 3.90 10.11 -10.22
C ILE A 101 5.10 11.04 -10.25
N LEU A 102 5.55 11.46 -11.44
CA LEU A 102 6.71 12.33 -11.59
C LEU A 102 6.51 13.66 -10.85
N ARG A 103 5.34 14.28 -11.00
CA ARG A 103 4.98 15.51 -10.31
C ARG A 103 4.90 15.34 -8.80
N ARG A 104 4.21 14.29 -8.33
CA ARG A 104 4.09 14.00 -6.90
C ARG A 104 5.47 13.81 -6.26
N ALA A 105 6.34 13.03 -6.90
CA ALA A 105 7.70 12.80 -6.43
C ALA A 105 8.53 14.08 -6.39
N TYR A 106 8.42 14.94 -7.42
CA TYR A 106 9.13 16.23 -7.46
C TYR A 106 8.65 17.22 -6.40
N LEU A 107 7.34 17.31 -6.17
CA LEU A 107 6.78 18.16 -5.12
C LEU A 107 7.18 17.65 -3.72
N ALA A 108 7.17 16.33 -3.51
CA ALA A 108 7.61 15.71 -2.26
C ALA A 108 9.07 16.06 -1.96
N SER A 109 9.98 15.88 -2.93
CA SER A 109 11.40 16.21 -2.74
C SER A 109 11.62 17.71 -2.47
N ARG A 110 10.79 18.59 -3.05
CA ARG A 110 10.88 20.03 -2.79
C ARG A 110 10.33 20.41 -1.42
N ASN A 111 9.28 19.75 -0.96
CA ASN A 111 8.70 20.00 0.36
C ASN A 111 9.64 19.51 1.47
N GLU A 112 10.29 18.35 1.29
CA GLU A 112 11.36 17.86 2.15
C GLU A 112 12.54 18.85 2.22
N ASN A 113 12.90 19.47 1.10
CA ASN A 113 13.92 20.52 1.04
C ASN A 113 13.42 21.88 1.56
N SER A 114 12.10 22.09 1.66
CA SER A 114 11.50 23.37 2.09
C SER A 114 11.37 23.50 3.61
N SER A 115 11.43 22.40 4.37
CA SER A 115 11.54 22.49 5.84
C SER A 115 12.88 23.09 6.30
N GLU A 116 13.88 23.21 5.42
CA GLU A 116 15.12 23.97 5.66
C GLU A 116 15.08 25.42 5.13
N ILE A 117 14.04 25.83 4.39
CA ILE A 117 13.90 27.20 3.87
C ILE A 117 12.58 27.80 4.34
N LEU A 118 12.38 27.84 5.66
CA LEU A 118 11.38 28.70 6.26
C LEU A 118 12.03 30.06 6.57
N GLU A 119 12.20 30.89 5.53
CA GLU A 119 12.19 32.36 5.57
C GLU A 119 12.61 32.95 4.21
N ARG A 120 11.62 33.19 3.33
CA ARG A 120 11.59 34.38 2.48
C ARG A 120 10.13 34.78 2.30
N PRO A 121 9.61 35.79 3.03
CA PRO A 121 8.36 36.41 2.62
C PRO A 121 8.63 37.11 1.29
N THR A 122 7.91 36.73 0.25
CA THR A 122 7.87 37.50 -1.00
C THR A 122 6.86 38.63 -0.81
N ASP A 123 7.23 39.62 0.01
CA ASP A 123 6.56 40.91 0.05
C ASP A 123 7.02 41.74 -1.15
N GLU A 124 6.51 41.42 -2.34
CA GLU A 124 6.69 42.30 -3.50
C GLU A 124 5.50 42.27 -4.47
N ALA A 125 4.29 42.00 -3.95
CA ALA A 125 3.09 42.07 -4.77
C ALA A 125 1.82 42.44 -3.99
N LEU A 126 1.80 43.59 -3.30
CA LEU A 126 0.57 44.39 -3.14
C LEU A 126 0.94 45.88 -3.06
N GLU A 127 0.82 46.57 -4.19
CA GLU A 127 0.89 48.03 -4.27
C GLU A 127 -0.28 48.70 -3.52
N LYS A 128 0.06 49.72 -2.73
CA LYS A 128 -0.60 51.03 -2.56
C LYS A 128 -2.14 51.12 -2.66
N LYS A 129 -2.70 51.58 -1.53
CA LYS A 129 -3.82 52.53 -1.27
C LYS A 129 -4.68 51.95 -0.15
N GLU A 130 -4.90 52.60 1.00
CA GLU A 130 -5.38 53.97 1.23
C GLU A 130 -5.00 54.45 2.65
N ASP A 131 -4.65 55.73 2.75
CA ASP A 131 -4.69 56.52 3.99
C ASP A 131 -6.16 56.65 4.48
N ASP A 132 -6.45 56.43 5.78
CA ASP A 132 -6.89 57.52 6.67
C ASP A 132 -7.07 57.05 8.14
N ALA A 133 -6.50 57.88 9.02
CA ALA A 133 -6.83 58.21 10.41
C ALA A 133 -7.48 57.21 11.39
N SER A 134 -6.72 56.97 12.46
CA SER A 134 -7.04 57.40 13.83
C SER A 134 -7.96 56.51 14.70
N GLY A 135 -7.35 55.86 15.70
CA GLY A 135 -7.73 56.10 17.09
C GLY A 135 -8.25 54.91 17.91
N GLY A 136 -7.54 54.61 19.02
CA GLY A 136 -8.06 54.01 20.25
C GLY A 136 -8.03 52.48 20.30
N MET A 137 -7.19 51.82 21.11
CA MET A 137 -7.16 51.70 22.58
C MET A 137 -8.05 50.55 23.10
N GLU A 138 -7.40 49.63 23.85
CA GLU A 138 -7.95 48.69 24.86
C GLU A 138 -8.90 47.57 24.39
N GLU A 139 -9.10 46.42 25.02
CA GLU A 139 -8.50 45.59 26.10
C GLU A 139 -9.46 44.38 26.25
N THR A 140 -9.06 43.32 26.95
CA THR A 140 -9.89 42.25 27.59
C THR A 140 -10.45 41.15 26.66
N LEU A 141 -10.00 39.90 26.78
CA LEU A 141 -10.27 38.87 27.80
C LEU A 141 -11.66 38.19 27.69
N THR A 142 -11.58 36.86 27.57
CA THR A 142 -12.53 35.81 28.01
C THR A 142 -13.91 35.71 27.34
N SER A 143 -14.21 34.55 26.73
CA SER A 143 -14.97 33.49 27.42
C SER A 143 -15.19 32.26 26.52
N GLU A 144 -15.07 31.11 27.15
CA GLU A 144 -15.49 29.78 26.69
C GLU A 144 -17.02 29.71 26.66
N GLU A 145 -17.62 29.04 25.66
CA GLU A 145 -18.79 28.18 25.92
C GLU A 145 -19.06 27.21 24.75
N ASP A 146 -19.31 25.96 25.15
CA ASP A 146 -19.72 24.78 24.39
C ASP A 146 -20.79 25.03 23.31
N GLN A 147 -20.52 24.53 22.10
CA GLN A 147 -21.54 23.92 21.25
C GLN A 147 -20.95 22.72 20.51
N SER A 148 -21.29 21.51 20.97
CA SER A 148 -21.41 20.36 20.07
C SER A 148 -22.66 20.58 19.20
N PRO A 149 -22.65 20.19 17.92
CA PRO A 149 -23.07 18.82 17.60
C PRO A 149 -22.33 18.17 16.42
N ASP A 150 -22.56 16.86 16.31
CA ASP A 150 -22.40 16.00 15.13
C ASP A 150 -22.57 16.67 13.76
N ALA A 151 -21.91 16.05 12.77
CA ALA A 151 -21.94 16.29 11.32
C ALA A 151 -20.79 17.13 10.76
N ALA A 152 -19.66 16.47 10.52
CA ALA A 152 -18.72 16.82 9.46
C ALA A 152 -18.49 15.58 8.58
N GLU A 153 -19.58 15.11 7.95
CA GLU A 153 -19.42 14.46 6.65
C GLU A 153 -19.02 15.53 5.62
N GLU A 154 -18.25 15.07 4.64
CA GLU A 154 -18.20 15.65 3.30
C GLU A 154 -17.49 17.00 3.18
N ASN A 155 -16.17 16.94 3.28
CA ASN A 155 -15.37 17.65 2.29
C ASN A 155 -14.40 16.64 1.68
N GLY A 156 -14.93 15.82 0.77
CA GLY A 156 -14.11 15.14 -0.22
C GLY A 156 -13.48 16.22 -1.08
N GLU A 157 -12.38 16.79 -0.58
CA GLU A 157 -11.54 17.71 -1.34
C GLU A 157 -11.25 17.02 -2.64
N LYS A 158 -11.85 17.53 -3.71
CA LYS A 158 -11.64 17.07 -5.07
C LYS A 158 -10.18 17.40 -5.37
N ILE A 159 -9.25 16.49 -5.05
CA ILE A 159 -7.85 16.55 -5.47
C ILE A 159 -7.83 16.23 -6.97
N MET A 160 -8.54 17.04 -7.76
CA MET A 160 -8.32 17.12 -9.20
C MET A 160 -7.03 17.90 -9.35
N GLN A 161 -5.94 17.14 -9.48
CA GLN A 161 -4.65 17.72 -9.83
C GLN A 161 -4.82 18.53 -11.13
N PRO A 162 -4.37 19.80 -11.17
CA PRO A 162 -4.54 20.59 -12.38
C PRO A 162 -3.77 19.95 -13.54
N GLU A 163 -4.39 19.91 -14.72
CA GLU A 163 -3.79 19.46 -15.97
C GLU A 163 -2.56 20.32 -16.28
N PHE A 164 -1.39 19.69 -16.33
CA PHE A 164 -0.12 20.33 -16.71
C PHE A 164 0.54 19.48 -17.81
N ALA A 165 1.12 20.15 -18.80
CA ALA A 165 1.80 19.49 -19.91
C ALA A 165 3.24 19.09 -19.50
N GLU A 166 3.82 18.10 -20.16
CA GLU A 166 5.20 17.62 -19.92
C GLU A 166 6.28 18.71 -19.99
N ALA A 167 5.98 19.85 -20.63
CA ALA A 167 6.89 20.98 -20.80
C ALA A 167 7.17 21.79 -19.52
N ASP A 168 6.44 21.52 -18.43
CA ASP A 168 6.53 22.29 -17.18
C ASP A 168 7.46 21.69 -16.12
N PHE A 169 8.12 20.56 -16.42
CA PHE A 169 9.10 19.96 -15.51
C PHE A 169 10.48 20.61 -15.69
N PRO A 170 11.06 21.21 -14.64
CA PRO A 170 12.36 21.86 -14.77
C PRO A 170 13.47 20.81 -14.95
N ASP A 171 14.44 21.09 -15.83
CA ASP A 171 15.60 20.21 -16.07
C ASP A 171 16.65 20.36 -14.96
N THR A 172 16.27 19.99 -13.73
CA THR A 172 17.16 19.98 -12.56
C THR A 172 17.79 18.60 -12.35
N GLU A 173 18.93 18.56 -11.65
CA GLU A 173 19.57 17.30 -11.25
C GLU A 173 18.67 16.46 -10.32
N GLU A 174 17.82 17.11 -9.52
CA GLU A 174 16.77 16.46 -8.71
C GLU A 174 15.78 15.70 -9.61
N MET A 175 15.24 16.36 -10.64
CA MET A 175 14.32 15.76 -11.60
C MET A 175 14.95 14.56 -12.31
N LYS A 176 16.21 14.68 -12.74
CA LYS A 176 16.97 13.56 -13.33
C LYS A 176 17.11 12.39 -12.37
N THR A 177 17.34 12.66 -11.09
CA THR A 177 17.46 11.62 -10.05
C THR A 177 16.14 10.92 -9.81
N ILE A 178 15.02 11.65 -9.75
CA ILE A 178 13.67 11.09 -9.61
C ILE A 178 13.34 10.20 -10.82
N LYS A 179 13.56 10.69 -12.04
CA LYS A 179 13.35 9.91 -13.27
C LYS A 179 14.17 8.61 -13.27
N LYS A 180 15.44 8.66 -12.82
CA LYS A 180 16.28 7.47 -12.67
C LYS A 180 15.69 6.46 -11.67
N LYS A 181 15.25 6.92 -10.49
CA LYS A 181 14.62 6.06 -9.47
C LYS A 181 13.35 5.38 -10.00
N ILE A 182 12.48 6.15 -10.67
CA ILE A 182 11.24 5.61 -11.27
C ILE A 182 11.57 4.55 -12.34
N ASN A 183 12.55 4.82 -13.21
CA ASN A 183 12.94 3.87 -14.25
C ASN A 183 13.56 2.60 -13.67
N LEU A 184 14.36 2.71 -12.60
CA LEU A 184 14.91 1.56 -11.90
C LEU A 184 13.77 0.68 -11.36
N PHE A 185 12.83 1.28 -10.63
CA PHE A 185 11.66 0.58 -10.11
C PHE A 185 10.83 -0.11 -11.21
N LYS A 186 10.55 0.59 -12.32
CA LYS A 186 9.81 0.01 -13.46
C LYS A 186 10.49 -1.24 -14.03
N ASN A 187 11.82 -1.23 -14.09
CA ASN A 187 12.59 -2.37 -14.59
C ASN A 187 12.56 -3.55 -13.62
N ASP A 188 12.77 -3.31 -12.33
CA ASP A 188 12.76 -4.36 -11.31
C ASP A 188 11.37 -4.96 -11.16
N TRP A 189 10.34 -4.11 -11.11
CA TRP A 189 8.93 -4.51 -11.02
C TRP A 189 8.50 -5.38 -12.19
N LYS A 190 9.01 -5.15 -13.41
CA LYS A 190 8.65 -5.96 -14.59
C LYS A 190 8.95 -7.46 -14.39
N THR A 191 10.04 -7.77 -13.70
CA THR A 191 10.43 -9.15 -13.40
C THR A 191 9.49 -9.77 -12.37
N VAL A 192 9.15 -9.02 -11.33
CA VAL A 192 8.21 -9.42 -10.27
C VAL A 192 6.80 -9.60 -10.84
N GLU A 193 6.30 -8.61 -11.58
CA GLU A 193 4.98 -8.64 -12.24
C GLU A 193 4.84 -9.88 -13.15
N SER A 194 5.90 -10.26 -13.88
CA SER A 194 5.87 -11.48 -14.69
C SER A 194 5.80 -12.76 -13.85
N ALA A 195 6.39 -12.79 -12.66
CA ALA A 195 6.29 -13.94 -11.76
C ALA A 195 4.89 -14.05 -11.14
N ILE A 196 4.32 -12.92 -10.72
CA ILE A 196 2.96 -12.84 -10.18
C ILE A 196 1.94 -13.31 -11.21
N LYS A 197 2.00 -12.81 -12.46
CA LYS A 197 1.07 -13.20 -13.54
C LYS A 197 1.12 -14.67 -13.93
N LYS A 198 2.22 -15.37 -13.61
CA LYS A 198 2.33 -16.82 -13.85
C LYS A 198 1.65 -17.64 -12.74
N SER A 199 1.41 -17.06 -11.58
CA SER A 199 0.68 -17.71 -10.50
C SER A 199 -0.81 -17.74 -10.82
N SER A 200 -1.40 -18.93 -10.87
CA SER A 200 -2.85 -19.10 -11.03
C SER A 200 -3.65 -18.78 -9.77
N GLN A 201 -2.97 -18.71 -8.61
CA GLN A 201 -3.60 -18.51 -7.30
C GLN A 201 -3.83 -17.03 -6.99
N VAL A 202 -3.21 -16.11 -7.73
CA VAL A 202 -3.15 -14.69 -7.37
C VAL A 202 -3.93 -13.86 -8.39
N GLN A 203 -4.89 -13.07 -7.93
CA GLN A 203 -5.58 -12.10 -8.76
C GLN A 203 -4.77 -10.81 -8.87
N VAL A 204 -4.39 -10.43 -10.10
CA VAL A 204 -3.70 -9.16 -10.35
C VAL A 204 -4.70 -8.11 -10.83
N VAL A 205 -4.80 -7.00 -10.11
CA VAL A 205 -5.62 -5.86 -10.48
C VAL A 205 -4.74 -4.66 -10.74
N VAL A 206 -4.93 -4.02 -11.89
CA VAL A 206 -4.19 -2.83 -12.29
C VAL A 206 -5.15 -1.65 -12.31
N LEU A 207 -4.86 -0.62 -11.53
CA LEU A 207 -5.68 0.60 -11.44
C LEU A 207 -4.88 1.79 -11.97
N GLU A 208 -5.47 2.56 -12.88
CA GLU A 208 -4.88 3.80 -13.40
C GLU A 208 -5.08 4.93 -12.40
N ILE A 209 -4.02 5.61 -11.99
CA ILE A 209 -4.09 6.69 -11.00
C ILE A 209 -4.33 8.06 -11.64
N ALA A 210 -4.00 8.23 -12.92
CA ALA A 210 -4.20 9.49 -13.61
C ALA A 210 -5.68 9.83 -13.67
N GLU A 211 -6.00 11.07 -13.27
CA GLU A 211 -7.36 11.63 -13.29
C GLU A 211 -8.36 10.90 -12.38
N GLN A 212 -7.88 10.05 -11.46
CA GLN A 212 -8.70 9.39 -10.44
C GLN A 212 -8.50 10.01 -9.05
N THR A 213 -9.57 10.04 -8.25
CA THR A 213 -9.48 10.39 -6.83
C THR A 213 -9.09 9.17 -5.99
N PRO A 214 -8.48 9.38 -4.81
CA PRO A 214 -8.18 8.29 -3.87
C PRO A 214 -9.41 7.43 -3.54
N GLU A 215 -10.58 8.04 -3.37
CA GLU A 215 -11.84 7.36 -3.05
C GLU A 215 -12.31 6.48 -4.21
N SER A 216 -12.16 6.93 -5.46
CA SER A 216 -12.47 6.13 -6.64
C SER A 216 -11.60 4.87 -6.70
N LEU A 217 -10.30 5.02 -6.48
CA LEU A 217 -9.34 3.90 -6.46
C LEU A 217 -9.62 2.93 -5.30
N LEU A 218 -9.96 3.47 -4.13
CA LEU A 218 -10.34 2.66 -2.97
C LEU A 218 -11.61 1.86 -3.26
N ASN A 219 -12.66 2.49 -3.79
CA ASN A 219 -13.92 1.80 -4.11
C ASN A 219 -13.71 0.71 -5.18
N GLN A 220 -12.88 0.96 -6.18
CA GLN A 220 -12.50 -0.06 -7.18
C GLN A 220 -11.77 -1.24 -6.52
N THR A 221 -10.85 -0.95 -5.60
CA THR A 221 -10.12 -1.98 -4.85
C THR A 221 -11.05 -2.81 -3.98
N LEU A 222 -11.94 -2.18 -3.23
CA LEU A 222 -12.93 -2.86 -2.38
C LEU A 222 -13.84 -3.77 -3.20
N LEU A 223 -14.35 -3.28 -4.33
CA LEU A 223 -15.22 -4.08 -5.21
C LEU A 223 -14.55 -5.39 -5.66
N VAL A 224 -13.25 -5.31 -5.99
CA VAL A 224 -12.44 -6.47 -6.37
C VAL A 224 -12.27 -7.40 -5.18
N MET A 225 -11.87 -6.87 -4.02
CA MET A 225 -11.60 -7.66 -2.83
C MET A 225 -12.86 -8.32 -2.26
N GLU A 226 -14.04 -7.73 -2.43
CA GLU A 226 -15.32 -8.29 -1.98
C GLU A 226 -15.84 -9.40 -2.89
N LYS A 227 -15.50 -9.37 -4.18
CA LYS A 227 -16.08 -10.29 -5.18
C LYS A 227 -15.96 -11.77 -4.81
N PRO A 228 -14.81 -12.27 -4.27
CA PRO A 228 -14.69 -13.66 -3.83
C PRO A 228 -15.57 -14.02 -2.64
N PHE A 229 -15.98 -13.04 -1.83
CA PHE A 229 -16.77 -13.27 -0.61
C PHE A 229 -18.28 -13.18 -0.84
N LYS A 230 -18.72 -12.79 -2.05
CA LYS A 230 -20.15 -12.76 -2.38
C LYS A 230 -20.65 -14.17 -2.61
N TYR A 231 -21.56 -14.63 -1.75
CA TYR A 231 -22.28 -15.88 -1.92
C TYR A 231 -23.22 -15.77 -3.12
N TYR A 232 -22.96 -16.54 -4.17
CA TYR A 232 -23.94 -16.77 -5.22
C TYR A 232 -24.81 -17.92 -4.72
N GLY A 233 -26.13 -17.67 -4.59
CA GLY A 233 -27.07 -18.75 -4.33
C GLY A 233 -26.91 -19.81 -5.42
N TRP A 234 -26.86 -21.08 -5.01
CA TRP A 234 -26.86 -22.18 -5.96
C TRP A 234 -28.20 -22.14 -6.69
N GLU A 235 -28.16 -21.85 -7.98
CA GLU A 235 -29.34 -21.96 -8.83
C GLU A 235 -29.47 -23.43 -9.21
N LEU A 236 -30.58 -24.08 -8.84
CA LEU A 236 -30.89 -25.43 -9.27
C LEU A 236 -30.89 -25.45 -10.80
N SER A 237 -30.05 -26.28 -11.37
CA SER A 237 -30.06 -26.57 -12.79
C SER A 237 -31.22 -27.50 -13.14
N ASP A 238 -31.61 -27.52 -14.41
CA ASP A 238 -32.60 -28.48 -14.91
C ASP A 238 -32.14 -29.94 -14.67
N GLU A 239 -30.82 -30.17 -14.67
CA GLU A 239 -30.21 -31.45 -14.31
C GLU A 239 -30.43 -31.82 -12.84
N ASP A 240 -30.30 -30.86 -11.92
CA ASP A 240 -30.55 -31.09 -10.47
C ASP A 240 -32.03 -31.44 -10.22
N LEU A 241 -32.96 -30.84 -10.99
CA LEU A 241 -34.38 -31.15 -10.91
C LEU A 241 -34.72 -32.53 -11.50
N GLU A 242 -34.01 -32.93 -12.56
CA GLU A 242 -34.18 -34.25 -13.16
C GLU A 242 -33.60 -35.35 -12.26
N GLU A 243 -32.48 -35.09 -11.56
CA GLU A 243 -31.92 -35.97 -10.54
C GLU A 243 -32.89 -36.15 -9.36
N GLU A 244 -33.41 -35.06 -8.77
CA GLU A 244 -34.40 -35.17 -7.69
C GLU A 244 -35.67 -35.91 -8.14
N ALA A 245 -36.11 -35.72 -9.38
CA ALA A 245 -37.27 -36.44 -9.91
C ALA A 245 -37.00 -37.95 -10.08
N GLN A 246 -35.77 -38.33 -10.45
CA GLN A 246 -35.36 -39.73 -10.52
C GLN A 246 -35.25 -40.36 -9.13
N ASP A 247 -34.69 -39.64 -8.15
CA ASP A 247 -34.59 -40.10 -6.77
C ASP A 247 -35.97 -40.33 -6.15
N LEU A 248 -36.90 -39.38 -6.32
CA LEU A 248 -38.30 -39.52 -5.89
C LEU A 248 -39.02 -40.69 -6.57
N ALA A 249 -38.74 -40.94 -7.84
CA ALA A 249 -39.32 -42.06 -8.56
C ALA A 249 -38.78 -43.40 -8.03
N ALA A 250 -37.48 -43.49 -7.76
CA ALA A 250 -36.84 -44.68 -7.22
C ALA A 250 -37.32 -45.00 -5.79
N GLU A 251 -37.51 -43.98 -4.94
CA GLU A 251 -38.11 -44.15 -3.61
C GLU A 251 -39.54 -44.67 -3.70
N GLY A 252 -40.36 -44.10 -4.60
CA GLY A 252 -41.73 -44.54 -4.82
C GLY A 252 -41.84 -45.98 -5.35
N GLU A 253 -40.93 -46.41 -6.23
CA GLU A 253 -40.87 -47.80 -6.71
C GLU A 253 -40.45 -48.77 -5.60
N ASN A 254 -39.49 -48.40 -4.76
CA ASN A 254 -39.04 -49.24 -3.64
C ASN A 254 -40.11 -49.39 -2.54
N GLU A 255 -40.89 -48.34 -2.26
CA GLU A 255 -42.04 -48.43 -1.34
C GLU A 255 -43.16 -49.35 -1.89
N GLN A 256 -43.38 -49.34 -3.21
CA GLN A 256 -44.38 -50.18 -3.85
C GLN A 256 -43.99 -51.67 -3.89
N GLU A 257 -42.71 -51.96 -4.13
CA GLU A 257 -42.18 -53.33 -4.03
C GLU A 257 -42.25 -53.88 -2.60
N GLU A 258 -42.02 -53.06 -1.57
CA GLU A 258 -42.17 -53.49 -0.16
C GLU A 258 -43.63 -53.75 0.24
N GLU A 259 -44.61 -53.00 -0.27
CA GLU A 259 -46.05 -53.26 -0.01
C GLU A 259 -46.59 -54.51 -0.73
N GLU A 260 -46.03 -54.91 -1.87
CA GLU A 260 -46.43 -56.12 -2.59
C GLU A 260 -45.80 -57.42 -2.02
N GLU A 261 -44.75 -57.32 -1.20
CA GLU A 261 -44.09 -58.46 -0.54
C GLU A 261 -44.61 -58.78 0.89
N GLU A 262 -45.50 -57.98 1.49
CA GLU A 262 -46.23 -58.29 2.75
C GLU A 262 -47.55 -59.09 2.56
#